data_AF-A0A064C8V4-F1
#
_entry.id   AF-A0A064C8V4-F1
#
_cell.length_a   1.000
_cell.length_b   1.000
_cell.length_c   1.000
_cell.angle_alpha   90.00
_cell.angle_beta   90.00
_cell.angle_gamma   90.00
#
_symmetry.space_group_name_H-M   'P 1'
#
loop_
_entity.id
_entity.type
_entity.pdbx_description
1 polymer ?
#
loop_
_entity_poly.entity_id
_entity_poly.type
_entity_poly.pdbx_seq_one_letter_code
_entity_poly.pdbx_strand_id
1 'polypeptide(L)'
;MTTVEETVAAITAADTWDTRVTEFRYVPQRHGTDDQPKIYATIARELYVPHLIADFAYVHDAPFYDDAYFDQVYQVASDGTAAFANVSVDDLSTVLSADARTLLVFRTICGLVRNEFADSTTLVAQQLNLSGAISGGRVDAAERGNSQFNPAEAHVVAVTIDQLIRRELFSDAPPGLHSKQDKFDTRDGWDTVRQLATGGVPYHHFLHQRHYGGAFRQVLDATSTQRGDLLEDAVQALFEQAGIPHIRTGSHNQGDIAARFQVTVTPAPDFVVFDNNDTLRAMLECKATNDGGTARDKAARFERLRAESTRLGGVPLLAVLGGAGWKRVNDTLGPVLRDTDGRVFTVDTLDEMLTVAPFAQLTGLVPVPPQPASD
;
A
#
# COMPACT_ATOMS: atom_id res chain seq x y z
N MET A 1 13.87 35.89 29.93
CA MET A 1 12.98 35.00 29.18
C MET A 1 13.84 34.27 28.19
N THR A 2 13.70 32.94 28.10
CA THR A 2 14.43 32.14 27.10
C THR A 2 13.93 32.54 25.72
N THR A 3 14.83 32.72 24.75
CA THR A 3 14.44 33.07 23.38
C THR A 3 13.95 31.84 22.62
N VAL A 4 13.24 32.07 21.51
CA VAL A 4 12.84 31.00 20.57
C VAL A 4 14.08 30.26 20.09
N GLU A 5 15.12 30.98 19.70
CA GLU A 5 16.37 30.44 19.17
C GLU A 5 17.12 29.60 20.21
N GLU A 6 17.19 30.06 21.47
CA GLU A 6 17.79 29.29 22.57
C GLU A 6 17.05 27.96 22.82
N THR A 7 15.72 27.97 22.71
CA THR A 7 14.91 26.77 22.93
C THR A 7 15.04 25.78 21.79
N VAL A 8 15.04 26.26 20.54
CA VAL A 8 15.31 25.42 19.37
C VAL A 8 16.70 24.78 19.49
N ALA A 9 17.73 25.57 19.81
CA ALA A 9 19.10 25.08 19.97
C ALA A 9 19.22 24.02 21.09
N ALA A 10 18.55 24.21 22.23
CA ALA A 10 18.55 23.23 23.32
C ALA A 10 17.91 21.89 22.90
N ILE A 11 16.82 21.93 22.12
CA ILE A 11 16.14 20.73 21.62
C ILE A 11 16.97 20.02 20.54
N THR A 12 17.58 20.77 19.63
CA THR A 12 18.36 20.20 18.52
C THR A 12 19.70 19.65 18.97
N ALA A 13 20.33 20.27 19.97
CA ALA A 13 21.59 19.82 20.56
C ALA A 13 21.41 18.74 21.65
N ALA A 14 20.18 18.29 21.94
CA ALA A 14 19.95 17.27 22.96
C ALA A 14 20.57 15.92 22.55
N ASP A 15 21.53 15.45 23.34
CA ASP A 15 22.29 14.21 23.11
C ASP A 15 21.49 12.93 23.34
N THR A 16 20.34 13.02 24.02
CA THR A 16 19.45 11.88 24.26
C THR A 16 18.00 12.25 23.98
N TRP A 17 17.20 11.25 23.62
CA TRP A 17 15.76 11.41 23.41
C TRP A 17 15.02 11.86 24.66
N ASP A 18 15.37 11.37 25.85
CA ASP A 18 14.73 11.78 27.10
C ASP A 18 15.04 13.25 27.44
N THR A 19 16.27 13.70 27.20
CA THR A 19 16.62 15.13 27.30
C THR A 19 15.81 15.95 26.29
N ARG A 20 15.75 15.51 25.03
CA ARG A 20 15.01 16.20 23.97
C ARG A 20 13.52 16.34 24.31
N VAL A 21 12.88 15.26 24.72
CA VAL A 21 11.49 15.21 25.19
C VAL A 21 11.26 16.18 26.36
N THR A 22 12.19 16.21 27.31
CA THR A 22 12.11 17.11 28.46
C THR A 22 12.13 18.56 28.01
N GLU A 23 13.02 18.91 27.08
CA GLU A 23 13.08 20.24 26.48
C GLU A 23 11.79 20.60 25.71
N PHE A 24 11.21 19.65 24.96
CA PHE A 24 9.88 19.83 24.33
C PHE A 24 8.78 20.15 25.35
N ARG A 25 8.74 19.45 26.49
CA ARG A 25 7.73 19.66 27.54
C ARG A 25 7.84 21.02 28.22
N TYR A 26 9.01 21.64 28.19
CA TYR A 26 9.21 22.99 28.72
C TYR A 26 8.77 24.10 27.76
N VAL A 27 8.52 23.81 26.47
CA VAL A 27 8.13 24.84 25.48
C VAL A 27 6.90 25.64 25.94
N PRO A 28 5.79 25.03 26.40
CA PRO A 28 4.62 25.79 26.86
C PRO A 28 4.85 26.58 28.16
N GLN A 29 5.88 26.23 28.93
CA GLN A 29 6.21 26.89 30.20
C GLN A 29 7.15 28.08 29.98
N ARG A 30 8.00 28.02 28.94
CA ARG A 30 8.97 29.05 28.60
C ARG A 30 8.43 30.10 27.63
N HIS A 31 7.41 29.75 26.84
CA HIS A 31 6.91 30.56 25.72
C HIS A 31 5.40 30.72 25.71
N GLY A 32 4.94 31.92 25.35
CA GLY A 32 3.53 32.20 25.09
C GLY A 32 3.01 31.43 23.88
N THR A 33 1.69 31.29 23.77
CA THR A 33 1.03 30.51 22.69
C THR A 33 1.40 30.98 21.29
N ASP A 34 1.75 32.25 21.12
CA ASP A 34 2.07 32.85 19.83
C ASP A 34 3.45 32.39 19.29
N ASP A 35 4.39 32.07 20.19
CA ASP A 35 5.75 31.67 19.84
C ASP A 35 5.90 30.15 19.59
N GLN A 36 5.03 29.35 20.21
CA GLN A 36 5.12 27.88 20.16
C GLN A 36 5.05 27.31 18.73
N PRO A 37 4.14 27.75 17.83
CA PRO A 37 4.09 27.25 16.45
C PRO A 37 5.41 27.47 15.70
N LYS A 38 6.07 28.62 15.92
CA LYS A 38 7.35 28.94 15.31
C LYS A 38 8.45 27.99 15.82
N ILE A 39 8.47 27.70 17.13
CA ILE A 39 9.43 26.77 17.74
C ILE A 39 9.27 25.38 17.14
N TYR A 40 8.07 24.80 17.18
CA TYR A 40 7.83 23.44 16.68
C TYR A 40 8.09 23.32 15.18
N ALA A 41 7.70 24.32 14.38
CA ALA A 41 7.96 24.33 12.95
C ALA A 41 9.46 24.40 12.61
N THR A 42 10.24 25.13 13.40
CA THR A 42 11.69 25.24 13.21
C THR A 42 12.37 23.90 13.53
N ILE A 43 12.02 23.30 14.67
CA ILE A 43 12.52 21.98 15.06
C ILE A 43 12.14 20.90 14.04
N ALA A 44 10.89 20.89 13.57
CA ALA A 44 10.43 19.98 12.52
C ALA A 44 11.32 20.04 11.27
N ARG A 45 11.67 21.24 10.84
CA ARG A 45 12.49 21.47 9.63
C ARG A 45 13.93 21.00 9.82
N GLU A 46 14.50 21.20 11.01
CA GLU A 46 15.90 20.88 11.28
C GLU A 46 16.14 19.41 11.61
N LEU A 47 15.29 18.78 12.42
CA LEU A 47 15.52 17.43 12.93
C LEU A 47 14.75 16.32 12.21
N TYR A 48 13.62 16.61 11.57
CA TYR A 48 12.70 15.56 11.11
C TYR A 48 12.55 15.56 9.59
N VAL A 49 12.42 16.73 8.96
CA VAL A 49 12.29 16.85 7.50
C VAL A 49 13.43 16.17 6.72
N PRO A 50 14.72 16.21 7.14
CA PRO A 50 15.79 15.51 6.44
C PRO A 50 15.60 13.99 6.34
N HIS A 51 14.86 13.39 7.26
CA HIS A 51 14.59 11.94 7.32
C HIS A 51 13.24 11.56 6.68
N LEU A 52 12.47 12.52 6.17
CA LEU A 52 11.26 12.24 5.41
C LEU A 52 11.61 11.83 3.98
N ILE A 53 11.64 10.52 3.75
CA ILE A 53 11.85 9.95 2.43
C ILE A 53 10.65 10.15 1.50
N ALA A 54 10.97 10.23 0.22
CA ALA A 54 10.01 10.12 -0.87
C ALA A 54 9.56 8.65 -1.00
N ASP A 55 8.69 8.19 -0.10
CA ASP A 55 8.16 6.82 -0.11
C ASP A 55 7.51 6.42 -1.45
N PHE A 56 7.04 7.40 -2.24
CA PHE A 56 6.58 7.21 -3.61
C PHE A 56 7.64 6.66 -4.57
N ALA A 57 8.91 6.63 -4.18
CA ALA A 57 9.99 6.03 -4.95
C ALA A 57 10.01 4.50 -4.86
N TYR A 58 9.21 3.89 -3.96
CA TYR A 58 9.24 2.47 -3.67
C TYR A 58 7.85 1.83 -3.83
N VAL A 59 7.84 0.56 -4.23
CA VAL A 59 6.65 -0.30 -4.26
C VAL A 59 7.00 -1.64 -3.61
N HIS A 60 6.01 -2.34 -3.06
CA HIS A 60 6.23 -3.68 -2.55
C HIS A 60 6.64 -4.64 -3.66
N ASP A 61 7.48 -5.61 -3.30
CA ASP A 61 7.72 -6.76 -4.15
C ASP A 61 6.39 -7.49 -4.42
N ALA A 62 6.16 -7.83 -5.69
CA ALA A 62 4.94 -8.47 -6.14
C ALA A 62 5.22 -9.31 -7.39
N PRO A 63 5.80 -10.51 -7.26
CA PRO A 63 6.35 -11.29 -8.38
C PRO A 63 5.39 -11.55 -9.54
N PHE A 64 4.07 -11.56 -9.26
CA PHE A 64 3.03 -11.67 -10.28
C PHE A 64 3.09 -10.55 -11.35
N TYR A 65 3.56 -9.37 -10.98
CA TYR A 65 3.69 -8.22 -11.88
C TYR A 65 5.07 -8.13 -12.55
N ASP A 66 6.02 -8.99 -12.19
CA ASP A 66 7.36 -8.93 -12.74
C ASP A 66 7.41 -9.31 -14.21
N ASP A 67 8.43 -8.81 -14.90
CA ASP A 67 8.72 -9.14 -16.29
C ASP A 67 8.88 -10.65 -16.48
N ALA A 68 9.62 -11.32 -15.59
CA ALA A 68 9.88 -12.75 -15.65
C ALA A 68 8.59 -13.59 -15.63
N TYR A 69 7.62 -13.22 -14.78
CA TYR A 69 6.33 -13.91 -14.72
C TYR A 69 5.54 -13.70 -16.01
N PHE A 70 5.44 -12.45 -16.46
CA PHE A 70 4.68 -12.11 -17.66
C PHE A 70 5.28 -12.74 -18.91
N ASP A 71 6.61 -12.72 -19.07
CA ASP A 71 7.33 -13.30 -20.20
C ASP A 71 7.13 -14.81 -20.28
N GLN A 72 7.19 -15.50 -19.14
CA GLN A 72 6.90 -16.92 -19.07
C GLN A 72 5.49 -17.23 -19.61
N VAL A 73 4.48 -16.50 -19.13
CA VAL A 73 3.08 -16.74 -19.51
C VAL A 73 2.81 -16.31 -20.95
N TYR A 74 3.44 -15.22 -21.41
CA TYR A 74 3.40 -14.78 -22.81
C TYR A 74 3.95 -15.86 -23.75
N GLN A 75 5.08 -16.47 -23.42
CA GLN A 75 5.67 -17.52 -24.23
C GLN A 75 4.72 -18.72 -24.38
N VAL A 76 4.06 -19.14 -23.30
CA VAL A 76 3.05 -20.22 -23.35
C VAL A 76 1.87 -19.85 -24.26
N ALA A 77 1.34 -18.63 -24.15
CA ALA A 77 0.24 -18.16 -25.01
C ALA A 77 0.66 -18.05 -26.48
N SER A 78 1.86 -17.54 -26.74
CA SER A 78 2.43 -17.41 -28.08
C SER A 78 2.64 -18.80 -28.71
N ASP A 79 3.30 -19.72 -28.01
CA ASP A 79 3.56 -21.06 -28.54
C ASP A 79 2.27 -21.86 -28.77
N GLY A 80 1.34 -21.80 -27.82
CA GLY A 80 0.03 -22.46 -27.92
C GLY A 80 -0.83 -21.96 -29.09
N THR A 81 -0.60 -20.73 -29.55
CA THR A 81 -1.33 -20.12 -30.68
C THR A 81 -0.48 -19.98 -31.94
N ALA A 82 0.71 -20.58 -31.99
CA ALA A 82 1.68 -20.40 -33.08
C ALA A 82 1.91 -18.92 -33.42
N ALA A 83 2.33 -18.14 -32.42
CA ALA A 83 2.48 -16.69 -32.45
C ALA A 83 1.19 -15.97 -32.90
N PHE A 84 0.06 -16.34 -32.29
CA PHE A 84 -1.28 -15.80 -32.56
C PHE A 84 -1.77 -16.02 -34.01
N ALA A 85 -1.27 -17.05 -34.69
CA ALA A 85 -1.78 -17.48 -35.99
C ALA A 85 -3.01 -18.40 -35.86
N ASN A 86 -3.04 -19.25 -34.82
CA ASN A 86 -4.11 -20.19 -34.53
C ASN A 86 -4.93 -19.65 -33.34
N VAL A 87 -6.02 -18.95 -33.65
CA VAL A 87 -6.79 -18.15 -32.68
C VAL A 87 -8.29 -18.35 -32.87
N SER A 88 -8.71 -19.51 -33.40
CA SER A 88 -10.12 -19.86 -33.35
C SER A 88 -10.57 -20.06 -31.90
N VAL A 89 -11.88 -20.04 -31.65
CA VAL A 89 -12.43 -20.31 -30.31
C VAL A 89 -11.94 -21.65 -29.76
N ASP A 90 -11.81 -22.68 -30.60
CA ASP A 90 -11.33 -24.00 -30.19
C ASP A 90 -9.83 -23.99 -29.86
N ASP A 91 -9.03 -23.26 -30.64
CA ASP A 91 -7.60 -23.08 -30.35
C ASP A 91 -7.40 -22.36 -29.01
N LEU A 92 -8.10 -21.24 -28.82
CA LEU A 92 -8.03 -20.44 -27.59
C LEU A 92 -8.52 -21.24 -26.38
N SER A 93 -9.63 -21.97 -26.51
CA SER A 93 -10.16 -22.83 -25.45
C SER A 93 -9.17 -23.94 -25.06
N THR A 94 -8.47 -24.50 -26.04
CA THR A 94 -7.41 -25.50 -25.81
C THR A 94 -6.25 -24.91 -25.03
N VAL A 95 -5.76 -23.74 -25.42
CA VAL A 95 -4.66 -23.03 -24.73
C VAL A 95 -5.05 -22.66 -23.30
N LEU A 96 -6.24 -22.09 -23.11
CA LEU A 96 -6.76 -21.70 -21.79
C LEU A 96 -7.01 -22.89 -20.86
N SER A 97 -7.40 -24.05 -21.41
CA SER A 97 -7.58 -25.28 -20.63
C SER A 97 -6.24 -25.92 -20.25
N ALA A 98 -5.22 -25.79 -21.10
CA ALA A 98 -3.89 -26.32 -20.84
C ALA A 98 -3.12 -25.46 -19.82
N ASP A 99 -3.25 -24.13 -19.90
CA ASP A 99 -2.68 -23.20 -18.94
C ASP A 99 -3.55 -21.95 -18.78
N ALA A 100 -4.37 -21.94 -17.73
CA ALA A 100 -5.27 -20.83 -17.42
C ALA A 100 -4.55 -19.48 -17.19
N ARG A 101 -3.24 -19.48 -16.91
CA ARG A 101 -2.46 -18.24 -16.77
C ARG A 101 -2.42 -17.45 -18.07
N THR A 102 -2.52 -18.12 -19.23
CA THR A 102 -2.51 -17.46 -20.55
C THR A 102 -3.65 -16.44 -20.72
N LEU A 103 -4.71 -16.53 -19.90
CA LEU A 103 -5.73 -15.49 -19.80
C LEU A 103 -5.12 -14.11 -19.52
N LEU A 104 -4.04 -14.03 -18.74
CA LEU A 104 -3.36 -12.77 -18.46
C LEU A 104 -2.92 -12.06 -19.75
N VAL A 105 -2.37 -12.83 -20.69
CA VAL A 105 -1.91 -12.32 -21.99
C VAL A 105 -3.10 -11.90 -22.84
N PHE A 106 -4.12 -12.76 -22.96
CA PHE A 106 -5.29 -12.43 -23.78
C PHE A 106 -6.09 -11.26 -23.23
N ARG A 107 -6.30 -11.18 -21.90
CA ARG A 107 -6.99 -10.05 -21.28
C ARG A 107 -6.23 -8.75 -21.46
N THR A 108 -4.89 -8.78 -21.37
CA THR A 108 -4.07 -7.58 -21.58
C THR A 108 -4.08 -7.12 -23.05
N ILE A 109 -4.19 -8.06 -24.02
CA ILE A 109 -4.49 -7.75 -25.42
C ILE A 109 -5.89 -7.13 -25.56
N CYS A 110 -6.91 -7.68 -24.89
CA CYS A 110 -8.26 -7.11 -24.89
C CYS A 110 -8.32 -5.70 -24.27
N GLY A 111 -7.37 -5.35 -23.40
CA GLY A 111 -7.29 -4.04 -22.77
C GLY A 111 -8.33 -3.81 -21.66
N LEU A 112 -8.87 -4.88 -21.07
CA LEU A 112 -9.84 -4.82 -19.99
C LEU A 112 -9.19 -5.12 -18.62
N VAL A 113 -9.69 -4.48 -17.57
CA VAL A 113 -9.34 -4.89 -16.19
C VAL A 113 -10.11 -6.16 -15.78
N ARG A 114 -9.70 -6.82 -14.70
CA ARG A 114 -10.24 -8.14 -14.29
C ARG A 114 -11.78 -8.18 -14.22
N ASN A 115 -12.39 -7.20 -13.56
CA ASN A 115 -13.84 -7.16 -13.40
C ASN A 115 -14.56 -6.83 -14.72
N GLU A 116 -14.02 -5.93 -15.54
CA GLU A 116 -14.58 -5.64 -16.88
C GLU A 116 -14.55 -6.89 -17.78
N PHE A 117 -13.49 -7.69 -17.69
CA PHE A 117 -13.41 -8.95 -18.42
C PHE A 117 -14.41 -9.98 -17.90
N ALA A 118 -14.54 -10.13 -16.59
CA ALA A 118 -15.54 -11.01 -15.97
C ALA A 118 -16.98 -10.63 -16.39
N ASP A 119 -17.32 -9.34 -16.36
CA ASP A 119 -18.61 -8.83 -16.81
C ASP A 119 -18.84 -9.12 -18.30
N SER A 120 -17.79 -9.01 -19.12
CA SER A 120 -17.84 -9.37 -20.55
C SER A 120 -18.16 -10.86 -20.76
N THR A 121 -17.61 -11.75 -19.93
CA THR A 121 -17.93 -13.20 -20.00
C THR A 121 -19.38 -13.47 -19.63
N THR A 122 -19.94 -12.70 -18.70
CA THR A 122 -21.37 -12.78 -18.32
C THR A 122 -22.26 -12.33 -19.47
N LEU A 123 -21.90 -11.25 -20.16
CA LEU A 123 -22.63 -10.76 -21.33
C LEU A 123 -22.65 -11.82 -22.45
N VAL A 124 -21.51 -12.40 -22.79
CA VAL A 124 -21.38 -13.46 -23.80
C VAL A 124 -22.21 -14.68 -23.43
N ALA A 125 -22.10 -15.15 -22.19
CA ALA A 125 -22.83 -16.31 -21.71
C ALA A 125 -24.35 -16.11 -21.82
N GLN A 126 -24.85 -14.92 -21.50
CA GLN A 126 -26.27 -14.59 -21.65
C GLN A 126 -26.70 -14.51 -23.12
N GLN A 127 -25.94 -13.82 -23.97
CA GLN A 127 -26.27 -13.63 -25.38
C GLN A 127 -26.31 -14.95 -26.15
N LEU A 128 -25.41 -15.88 -25.83
CA LEU A 128 -25.28 -17.17 -26.51
C LEU A 128 -25.92 -18.33 -25.77
N ASN A 129 -26.58 -18.07 -24.64
CA ASN A 129 -27.18 -19.07 -23.75
C ASN A 129 -26.18 -20.19 -23.34
N LEU A 130 -24.96 -19.77 -23.01
CA LEU A 130 -23.87 -20.63 -22.55
C LEU A 130 -23.79 -20.62 -21.01
N SER A 131 -23.28 -21.70 -20.43
CA SER A 131 -22.83 -21.75 -19.03
C SER A 131 -21.32 -21.56 -18.96
N GLY A 132 -20.80 -21.10 -17.83
CA GLY A 132 -19.36 -20.93 -17.62
C GLY A 132 -18.83 -19.49 -17.62
N ALA A 133 -19.71 -18.48 -17.45
CA ALA A 133 -19.25 -17.14 -17.10
C ALA A 133 -18.42 -17.17 -15.80
N ILE A 134 -17.38 -16.34 -15.73
CA ILE A 134 -16.42 -16.33 -14.63
C ILE A 134 -16.47 -15.02 -13.85
N SER A 135 -16.18 -15.07 -12.56
CA SER A 135 -16.10 -13.89 -11.70
C SER A 135 -14.72 -13.22 -11.76
N GLY A 136 -14.61 -11.97 -11.29
CA GLY A 136 -13.32 -11.28 -11.19
C GLY A 136 -12.30 -12.02 -10.31
N GLY A 137 -12.75 -12.66 -9.23
CA GLY A 137 -11.90 -13.52 -8.40
C GLY A 137 -11.43 -14.78 -9.13
N ARG A 138 -12.26 -15.34 -10.02
CA ARG A 138 -11.89 -16.48 -10.87
C ARG A 138 -10.85 -16.08 -11.93
N VAL A 139 -10.95 -14.88 -12.50
CA VAL A 139 -9.91 -14.29 -13.37
C VAL A 139 -8.58 -14.17 -12.61
N ASP A 140 -8.58 -13.57 -11.42
CA ASP A 140 -7.36 -13.42 -10.60
C ASP A 140 -6.70 -14.77 -10.25
N ALA A 141 -7.50 -15.75 -9.82
CA ALA A 141 -6.99 -17.08 -9.48
C ALA A 141 -6.40 -17.82 -10.69
N ALA A 142 -7.00 -17.68 -11.87
CA ALA A 142 -6.49 -18.27 -13.11
C ALA A 142 -5.17 -17.59 -13.54
N GLU A 143 -5.13 -16.26 -13.57
CA GLU A 143 -3.95 -15.48 -13.98
C GLU A 143 -2.75 -15.72 -13.10
N ARG A 144 -2.96 -15.99 -11.80
CA ARG A 144 -1.89 -16.31 -10.84
C ARG A 144 -1.45 -17.78 -10.86
N GLY A 145 -2.12 -18.63 -11.62
CA GLY A 145 -1.87 -20.07 -11.67
C GLY A 145 -2.42 -20.85 -10.48
N ASN A 146 -3.31 -20.25 -9.69
CA ASN A 146 -3.95 -20.88 -8.54
C ASN A 146 -5.16 -21.74 -8.93
N SER A 147 -5.57 -21.72 -10.19
CA SER A 147 -6.75 -22.46 -10.63
C SER A 147 -6.76 -22.72 -12.14
N GLN A 148 -7.39 -23.82 -12.56
CA GLN A 148 -7.58 -24.19 -13.97
C GLN A 148 -9.04 -24.00 -14.38
N PHE A 149 -9.28 -23.66 -15.65
CA PHE A 149 -10.63 -23.59 -16.20
C PHE A 149 -11.18 -24.99 -16.49
N ASN A 150 -12.46 -25.20 -16.19
CA ASN A 150 -13.17 -26.34 -16.75
C ASN A 150 -13.53 -26.07 -18.24
N PRO A 151 -13.91 -27.08 -19.02
CA PRO A 151 -14.17 -26.90 -20.45
C PRO A 151 -15.24 -25.85 -20.80
N ALA A 152 -16.28 -25.70 -19.97
CA ALA A 152 -17.32 -24.70 -20.20
C ALA A 152 -16.81 -23.28 -19.93
N GLU A 153 -16.04 -23.09 -18.85
CA GLU A 153 -15.38 -21.82 -18.55
C GLU A 153 -14.38 -21.44 -19.67
N ALA A 154 -13.51 -22.38 -20.08
CA ALA A 154 -12.52 -22.14 -21.12
C ALA A 154 -13.17 -21.74 -22.45
N HIS A 155 -14.29 -22.38 -22.81
CA HIS A 155 -15.04 -22.04 -24.01
C HIS A 155 -15.65 -20.63 -23.94
N VAL A 156 -16.35 -20.28 -22.85
CA VAL A 156 -16.92 -18.92 -22.71
C VAL A 156 -15.84 -17.84 -22.72
N VAL A 157 -14.72 -18.08 -22.03
CA VAL A 157 -13.57 -17.17 -22.01
C VAL A 157 -12.98 -17.01 -23.42
N ALA A 158 -12.79 -18.12 -24.16
CA ALA A 158 -12.30 -18.10 -25.54
C ALA A 158 -13.22 -17.31 -26.48
N VAL A 159 -14.54 -17.54 -26.43
CA VAL A 159 -15.52 -16.78 -27.21
C VAL A 159 -15.46 -15.29 -26.85
N THR A 160 -15.34 -14.96 -25.57
CA THR A 160 -15.25 -13.57 -25.10
C THR A 160 -14.02 -12.86 -25.66
N ILE A 161 -12.85 -13.54 -25.64
CA ILE A 161 -11.60 -13.01 -26.20
C ILE A 161 -11.74 -12.77 -27.71
N ASP A 162 -12.25 -13.76 -28.44
CA ASP A 162 -12.38 -13.68 -29.89
C ASP A 162 -13.33 -12.55 -30.30
N GLN A 163 -14.51 -12.43 -29.67
CA GLN A 163 -15.44 -11.34 -29.97
C GLN A 163 -14.90 -9.96 -29.57
N LEU A 164 -14.12 -9.85 -28.50
CA LEU A 164 -13.49 -8.58 -28.12
C LEU A 164 -12.44 -8.16 -29.16
N ILE A 165 -11.59 -9.08 -29.60
CA ILE A 165 -10.51 -8.79 -30.55
C ILE A 165 -11.06 -8.55 -31.96
N ARG A 166 -12.07 -9.31 -32.38
CA ARG A 166 -12.80 -9.07 -33.64
C ARG A 166 -13.71 -7.85 -33.60
N ARG A 167 -13.88 -7.25 -32.41
CA ARG A 167 -14.73 -6.07 -32.16
C ARG A 167 -16.22 -6.33 -32.41
N GLU A 168 -16.66 -7.54 -32.10
CA GLU A 168 -18.03 -8.03 -32.31
C GLU A 168 -18.86 -8.00 -31.01
N LEU A 169 -18.22 -7.90 -29.83
CA LEU A 169 -18.93 -7.96 -28.55
C LEU A 169 -19.69 -6.66 -28.19
N PHE A 170 -19.08 -5.51 -28.49
CA PHE A 170 -19.65 -4.20 -28.16
C PHE A 170 -20.18 -3.50 -29.41
N SER A 171 -21.30 -2.80 -29.26
CA SER A 171 -21.79 -1.89 -30.29
C SER A 171 -20.82 -0.72 -30.50
N ASP A 172 -20.98 0.00 -31.62
CA ASP A 172 -20.24 1.23 -31.87
C ASP A 172 -20.36 2.22 -30.71
N ALA A 173 -19.25 2.91 -30.44
CA ALA A 173 -19.21 3.93 -29.40
C ALA A 173 -20.12 5.10 -29.78
N PRO A 174 -20.94 5.63 -28.84
CA PRO A 174 -21.71 6.84 -29.08
C PRO A 174 -20.84 8.03 -29.50
N PRO A 175 -21.41 9.04 -30.19
CA PRO A 175 -20.66 10.24 -30.57
C PRO A 175 -19.93 10.88 -29.38
N GLY A 176 -18.64 11.15 -29.54
CA GLY A 176 -17.79 11.72 -28.49
C GLY A 176 -17.11 10.71 -27.57
N LEU A 177 -17.34 9.40 -27.77
CA LEU A 177 -16.65 8.32 -27.07
C LEU A 177 -15.83 7.47 -28.05
N HIS A 178 -14.73 6.91 -27.57
CA HIS A 178 -13.90 5.96 -28.32
C HIS A 178 -14.01 4.57 -27.70
N SER A 179 -14.02 3.52 -28.53
CA SER A 179 -14.00 2.15 -28.01
C SER A 179 -12.65 1.85 -27.37
N LYS A 180 -12.63 1.09 -26.27
CA LYS A 180 -11.38 0.52 -25.74
C LYS A 180 -10.70 -0.43 -26.73
N GLN A 181 -11.44 -0.94 -27.71
CA GLN A 181 -10.87 -1.74 -28.81
C GLN A 181 -10.29 -0.88 -29.96
N ASP A 182 -10.50 0.44 -29.96
CA ASP A 182 -9.87 1.39 -30.88
C ASP A 182 -8.42 1.71 -30.46
N LYS A 183 -7.66 0.67 -30.14
CA LYS A 183 -6.24 0.75 -29.80
C LYS A 183 -5.40 0.12 -30.90
N PHE A 184 -4.11 0.46 -30.93
CA PHE A 184 -3.22 0.06 -32.01
C PHE A 184 -3.25 -1.45 -32.26
N ASP A 185 -3.20 -2.26 -31.21
CA ASP A 185 -3.03 -3.70 -31.28
C ASP A 185 -4.30 -4.51 -31.54
N THR A 186 -5.49 -3.89 -31.60
CA THR A 186 -6.76 -4.58 -31.92
C THR A 186 -7.59 -3.89 -33.00
N ARG A 187 -7.05 -2.85 -33.67
CA ARG A 187 -7.82 -2.09 -34.67
C ARG A 187 -8.30 -2.96 -35.84
N ASP A 188 -7.46 -3.89 -36.28
CA ASP A 188 -7.73 -4.87 -37.35
C ASP A 188 -7.81 -6.30 -36.76
N GLY A 189 -8.17 -6.41 -35.48
CA GLY A 189 -8.29 -7.66 -34.75
C GLY A 189 -7.02 -8.49 -34.70
N TRP A 190 -7.15 -9.81 -34.90
CA TRP A 190 -6.05 -10.77 -34.75
C TRP A 190 -4.90 -10.54 -35.73
N ASP A 191 -5.14 -9.92 -36.89
CA ASP A 191 -4.08 -9.64 -37.85
C ASP A 191 -3.06 -8.64 -37.29
N THR A 192 -3.53 -7.59 -36.59
CA THR A 192 -2.61 -6.64 -35.94
C THR A 192 -1.88 -7.28 -34.76
N VAL A 193 -2.54 -8.14 -33.98
CA VAL A 193 -1.93 -8.90 -32.88
C VAL A 193 -0.78 -9.76 -33.41
N ARG A 194 -1.02 -10.54 -34.47
CA ARG A 194 0.01 -11.38 -35.11
C ARG A 194 1.14 -10.54 -35.69
N GLN A 195 0.82 -9.43 -36.36
CA GLN A 195 1.82 -8.53 -36.92
C GLN A 195 2.74 -7.99 -35.83
N LEU A 196 2.21 -7.59 -34.68
CA LEU A 196 3.01 -7.11 -33.56
C LEU A 196 3.87 -8.22 -32.93
N ALA A 197 3.31 -9.42 -32.76
CA ALA A 197 4.02 -10.55 -32.20
C ALA A 197 5.18 -11.04 -33.07
N THR A 198 5.08 -10.90 -34.40
CA THR A 198 6.06 -11.44 -35.36
C THR A 198 6.91 -10.37 -36.06
N GLY A 199 6.49 -9.10 -36.02
CA GLY A 199 7.07 -7.99 -36.77
C GLY A 199 8.30 -7.33 -36.14
N GLY A 200 8.97 -7.99 -35.19
CA GLY A 200 10.17 -7.48 -34.52
C GLY A 200 9.93 -6.43 -33.43
N VAL A 201 8.66 -6.23 -33.03
CA VAL A 201 8.31 -5.43 -31.85
C VAL A 201 8.36 -6.33 -30.61
N PRO A 202 8.96 -5.90 -29.48
CA PRO A 202 8.90 -6.65 -28.22
C PRO A 202 7.49 -6.54 -27.62
N TYR A 203 6.51 -7.18 -28.25
CA TYR A 203 5.10 -6.98 -27.94
C TYR A 203 4.76 -7.41 -26.50
N HIS A 204 5.43 -8.45 -25.99
CA HIS A 204 5.35 -8.84 -24.57
C HIS A 204 5.72 -7.71 -23.62
N HIS A 205 6.76 -6.91 -23.88
CA HIS A 205 7.11 -5.76 -23.03
C HIS A 205 6.04 -4.66 -23.07
N PHE A 206 5.36 -4.43 -24.19
CA PHE A 206 4.26 -3.46 -24.25
C PHE A 206 3.02 -3.94 -23.49
N LEU A 207 2.70 -5.24 -23.60
CA LEU A 207 1.62 -5.85 -22.84
C LEU A 207 1.95 -5.92 -21.34
N HIS A 208 3.21 -6.22 -21.00
CA HIS A 208 3.73 -6.15 -19.65
C HIS A 208 3.58 -4.73 -19.10
N GLN A 209 4.00 -3.68 -19.80
CA GLN A 209 3.80 -2.30 -19.34
C GLN A 209 2.32 -1.96 -19.09
N ARG A 210 1.40 -2.50 -19.90
CA ARG A 210 -0.05 -2.37 -19.70
C ARG A 210 -0.54 -3.16 -18.47
N HIS A 211 0.08 -4.29 -18.15
CA HIS A 211 -0.20 -5.11 -16.98
C HIS A 211 0.41 -4.53 -15.68
N TYR A 212 1.68 -4.14 -15.76
CA TYR A 212 2.55 -3.54 -14.76
C TYR A 212 2.08 -2.12 -14.36
N GLY A 213 1.42 -1.41 -15.28
CA GLY A 213 0.43 -0.40 -14.90
C GLY A 213 0.50 0.94 -15.62
N GLY A 214 1.26 1.07 -16.69
CA GLY A 214 1.49 2.35 -17.35
C GLY A 214 1.91 3.55 -16.47
N ALA A 215 2.51 3.50 -15.28
CA ALA A 215 3.03 2.47 -14.37
C ALA A 215 2.75 2.98 -12.94
N PHE A 216 2.53 2.12 -11.94
CA PHE A 216 2.32 2.46 -10.51
C PHE A 216 1.06 3.25 -10.10
N ARG A 217 0.41 4.04 -10.98
CA ARG A 217 -0.65 4.98 -10.56
C ARG A 217 -1.95 4.31 -10.08
N GLN A 218 -2.49 3.35 -10.83
CA GLN A 218 -3.69 2.60 -10.39
C GLN A 218 -3.41 1.70 -9.18
N VAL A 219 -2.16 1.27 -8.98
CA VAL A 219 -1.76 0.43 -7.84
C VAL A 219 -1.69 1.25 -6.56
N LEU A 220 -1.03 2.42 -6.59
CA LEU A 220 -0.98 3.33 -5.43
C LEU A 220 -2.38 3.77 -4.95
N ASP A 221 -3.31 3.98 -5.89
CA ASP A 221 -4.70 4.33 -5.57
C ASP A 221 -5.48 3.13 -4.98
N ALA A 222 -5.17 1.90 -5.41
CA ALA A 222 -5.80 0.66 -4.94
C ALA A 222 -5.18 0.05 -3.67
N THR A 223 -3.92 0.37 -3.34
CA THR A 223 -3.17 -0.17 -2.18
C THR A 223 -2.96 0.85 -1.07
N SER A 224 -3.77 1.91 -1.02
CA SER A 224 -3.67 2.96 0.02
C SER A 224 -3.74 2.43 1.46
N THR A 225 -4.38 1.28 1.68
CA THR A 225 -4.36 0.51 2.93
C THR A 225 -2.97 -0.10 3.20
N GLN A 226 -2.34 -0.74 2.20
CA GLN A 226 -1.02 -1.36 2.31
C GLN A 226 0.11 -0.35 2.55
N ARG A 227 -0.06 0.92 2.13
CA ARG A 227 0.90 1.98 2.50
C ARG A 227 0.80 2.37 3.98
N GLY A 228 -0.38 2.24 4.59
CA GLY A 228 -0.50 2.29 6.04
C GLY A 228 0.25 1.13 6.67
N ASP A 229 0.03 -0.08 6.12
CA ASP A 229 0.69 -1.30 6.58
C ASP A 229 2.22 -1.22 6.47
N LEU A 230 2.82 -0.55 5.47
CA LEU A 230 4.29 -0.39 5.41
C LEU A 230 4.92 0.17 6.69
N LEU A 231 4.32 1.21 7.27
CA LEU A 231 4.82 1.80 8.51
C LEU A 231 4.53 0.88 9.70
N GLU A 232 3.33 0.30 9.73
CA GLU A 232 2.91 -0.58 10.82
C GLU A 232 3.70 -1.91 10.83
N ASP A 233 3.98 -2.49 9.67
CA ASP A 233 4.77 -3.70 9.48
C ASP A 233 6.22 -3.46 9.90
N ALA A 234 6.80 -2.30 9.56
CA ALA A 234 8.13 -1.92 10.03
C ALA A 234 8.18 -1.77 11.56
N VAL A 235 7.17 -1.14 12.16
CA VAL A 235 7.03 -1.02 13.63
C VAL A 235 6.86 -2.39 14.28
N GLN A 236 6.00 -3.24 13.72
CA GLN A 236 5.75 -4.58 14.23
C GLN A 236 7.02 -5.43 14.16
N ALA A 237 7.72 -5.43 13.03
CA ALA A 237 8.98 -6.13 12.86
C ALA A 237 10.02 -5.64 13.88
N LEU A 238 10.13 -4.34 14.12
CA LEU A 238 11.02 -3.79 15.15
C LEU A 238 10.66 -4.30 16.55
N PHE A 239 9.37 -4.29 16.92
CA PHE A 239 8.92 -4.78 18.22
C PHE A 239 9.14 -6.28 18.40
N GLU A 240 8.87 -7.08 17.36
CA GLU A 240 9.11 -8.52 17.38
C GLU A 240 10.60 -8.85 17.52
N GLN A 241 11.46 -8.16 16.77
CA GLN A 241 12.92 -8.33 16.85
C GLN A 241 13.49 -7.87 18.20
N ALA A 242 12.92 -6.82 18.78
CA ALA A 242 13.32 -6.30 20.08
C ALA A 242 12.65 -7.03 21.26
N GLY A 243 11.73 -7.96 21.00
CA GLY A 243 11.00 -8.69 22.05
C GLY A 243 10.12 -7.78 22.91
N ILE A 244 9.41 -6.82 22.30
CA ILE A 244 8.54 -5.85 22.98
C ILE A 244 7.08 -6.33 22.97
N PRO A 245 6.40 -6.41 24.13
CA PRO A 245 4.98 -6.75 24.20
C PRO A 245 4.13 -5.63 23.60
N HIS A 246 3.32 -5.97 22.59
CA HIS A 246 2.49 -5.00 21.89
C HIS A 246 1.17 -5.60 21.39
N ILE A 247 0.19 -4.73 21.13
CA ILE A 247 -1.01 -5.04 20.36
C ILE A 247 -1.01 -4.09 19.17
N ARG A 248 -0.98 -4.64 17.95
CA ARG A 248 -1.33 -3.92 16.72
C ARG A 248 -2.85 -3.86 16.61
N THR A 249 -3.41 -2.66 16.52
CA THR A 249 -4.86 -2.52 16.38
C THR A 249 -5.24 -2.48 14.90
N GLY A 250 -6.33 -3.15 14.59
CA GLY A 250 -6.96 -3.21 13.28
C GLY A 250 -8.48 -3.25 13.46
N SER A 251 -9.22 -3.20 12.36
CA SER A 251 -10.69 -3.06 12.37
C SER A 251 -11.43 -4.17 13.15
N HIS A 252 -10.79 -5.33 13.34
CA HIS A 252 -11.37 -6.52 13.93
C HIS A 252 -11.00 -6.75 15.42
N ASN A 253 -10.05 -5.99 15.97
CA ASN A 253 -9.49 -6.24 17.31
C ASN A 253 -9.36 -4.98 18.19
N GLN A 254 -10.05 -3.88 17.84
CA GLN A 254 -10.05 -2.64 18.65
C GLN A 254 -10.56 -2.87 20.09
N GLY A 255 -11.39 -3.90 20.29
CA GLY A 255 -11.87 -4.32 21.60
C GLY A 255 -10.79 -4.93 22.50
N ASP A 256 -9.65 -5.36 21.94
CA ASP A 256 -8.60 -6.07 22.69
C ASP A 256 -7.94 -5.17 23.73
N ILE A 257 -7.81 -3.87 23.44
CA ILE A 257 -7.31 -2.89 24.42
C ILE A 257 -8.23 -2.83 25.63
N ALA A 258 -9.54 -2.69 25.38
CA ALA A 258 -10.54 -2.65 26.46
C ALA A 258 -10.62 -3.97 27.21
N ALA A 259 -10.54 -5.10 26.51
CA ALA A 259 -10.59 -6.42 27.12
C ALA A 259 -9.37 -6.70 28.01
N ARG A 260 -8.16 -6.32 27.56
CA ARG A 260 -6.91 -6.60 28.26
C ARG A 260 -6.62 -5.63 29.39
N PHE A 261 -6.80 -4.34 29.13
CA PHE A 261 -6.39 -3.27 30.05
C PHE A 261 -7.56 -2.65 30.82
N GLN A 262 -8.80 -3.06 30.52
CA GLN A 262 -10.02 -2.48 31.10
C GLN A 262 -10.13 -0.95 30.89
N VAL A 263 -9.49 -0.45 29.84
CA VAL A 263 -9.58 0.96 29.41
C VAL A 263 -10.02 1.05 27.96
N THR A 264 -10.99 1.92 27.70
CA THR A 264 -11.35 2.30 26.32
C THR A 264 -10.39 3.39 25.86
N VAL A 265 -9.87 3.28 24.63
CA VAL A 265 -9.07 4.32 23.98
C VAL A 265 -9.76 4.71 22.69
N THR A 266 -10.23 5.95 22.58
CA THR A 266 -11.00 6.41 21.42
C THR A 266 -10.46 7.76 20.92
N PRO A 267 -9.92 7.86 19.70
CA PRO A 267 -9.76 6.77 18.72
C PRO A 267 -8.73 5.73 19.18
N ALA A 268 -8.88 4.47 18.76
CA ALA A 268 -7.85 3.46 18.99
C ALA A 268 -6.55 3.88 18.26
N PRO A 269 -5.37 3.83 18.90
CA PRO A 269 -4.09 4.06 18.24
C PRO A 269 -3.68 2.84 17.43
N ASP A 270 -2.86 3.00 16.40
CA ASP A 270 -2.44 1.88 15.54
C ASP A 270 -1.65 0.80 16.34
N PHE A 271 -0.92 1.18 17.41
CA PHE A 271 -0.32 0.25 18.39
C PHE A 271 -0.50 0.69 19.84
N VAL A 272 -0.52 -0.29 20.74
CA VAL A 272 -0.22 -0.08 22.17
C VAL A 272 0.88 -1.03 22.62
N VAL A 273 1.74 -0.57 23.53
CA VAL A 273 2.78 -1.41 24.16
C VAL A 273 2.59 -1.43 25.67
N PHE A 274 2.96 -2.55 26.28
CA PHE A 274 2.70 -2.82 27.68
C PHE A 274 3.84 -3.62 28.31
N ASP A 275 3.87 -3.68 29.65
CA ASP A 275 4.83 -4.50 30.38
C ASP A 275 4.25 -5.87 30.78
N ASN A 276 5.06 -6.71 31.44
CA ASN A 276 4.66 -8.05 31.86
C ASN A 276 3.52 -8.08 32.89
N ASN A 277 3.14 -6.94 33.46
CA ASN A 277 2.00 -6.83 34.37
C ASN A 277 0.73 -6.35 33.64
N ASP A 278 0.71 -6.40 32.30
CA ASP A 278 -0.36 -5.86 31.46
C ASP A 278 -0.65 -4.38 31.78
N THR A 279 0.37 -3.60 32.16
CA THR A 279 0.21 -2.15 32.31
C THR A 279 0.47 -1.47 30.98
N LEU A 280 -0.46 -0.64 30.50
CA LEU A 280 -0.28 0.16 29.29
C LEU A 280 0.89 1.15 29.48
N ARG A 281 1.91 1.07 28.60
CA ARG A 281 3.15 1.86 28.73
C ARG A 281 3.30 2.94 27.66
N ALA A 282 2.82 2.73 26.44
CA ALA A 282 2.78 3.76 25.41
C ALA A 282 1.71 3.46 24.33
N MET A 283 1.35 4.50 23.58
CA MET A 283 0.49 4.43 22.39
C MET A 283 1.29 4.90 21.17
N LEU A 284 1.13 4.23 20.04
CA LEU A 284 1.80 4.56 18.78
C LEU A 284 0.79 4.75 17.66
N GLU A 285 1.07 5.71 16.79
CA GLU A 285 0.21 6.05 15.66
C GLU A 285 1.05 6.23 14.39
N CYS A 286 0.71 5.50 13.33
CA CYS A 286 1.46 5.44 12.08
C CYS A 286 0.73 6.21 10.97
N LYS A 287 1.36 7.19 10.32
CA LYS A 287 0.70 7.95 9.23
C LYS A 287 1.61 8.24 8.05
N ALA A 288 1.26 7.67 6.90
CA ALA A 288 1.86 8.01 5.60
C ALA A 288 0.99 8.99 4.80
N THR A 289 1.59 10.04 4.23
CA THR A 289 0.94 10.93 3.25
C THR A 289 1.95 11.71 2.42
N ASN A 290 1.65 11.88 1.13
CA ASN A 290 2.45 12.68 0.20
C ASN A 290 1.84 14.04 -0.12
N ASP A 291 0.59 14.27 0.31
CA ASP A 291 -0.12 15.52 0.12
C ASP A 291 -0.20 16.31 1.44
N GLY A 292 0.11 17.61 1.37
CA GLY A 292 0.17 18.49 2.53
C GLY A 292 -1.20 18.93 3.06
N GLY A 293 -2.26 18.90 2.24
CA GLY A 293 -3.64 19.10 2.69
C GLY A 293 -4.11 17.92 3.53
N THR A 294 -3.89 16.72 3.01
CA THR A 294 -4.18 15.45 3.69
C THR A 294 -3.35 15.28 4.96
N ALA A 295 -2.10 15.75 4.99
CA ALA A 295 -1.26 15.76 6.19
C ALA A 295 -1.85 16.60 7.32
N ARG A 296 -2.43 17.76 6.99
CA ARG A 296 -3.11 18.63 7.96
C ARG A 296 -4.29 17.90 8.62
N ASP A 297 -5.13 17.24 7.82
CA ASP A 297 -6.29 16.51 8.34
C ASP A 297 -5.87 15.34 9.23
N LYS A 298 -4.78 14.64 8.84
CA LYS A 298 -4.20 13.54 9.64
C LYS A 298 -3.56 14.02 10.94
N ALA A 299 -2.96 15.22 10.98
CA ALA A 299 -2.36 15.78 12.18
C ALA A 299 -3.38 15.90 13.34
N ALA A 300 -4.65 16.20 13.05
CA ALA A 300 -5.72 16.29 14.04
C ALA A 300 -6.04 14.95 14.75
N ARG A 301 -5.56 13.80 14.26
CA ARG A 301 -5.68 12.52 14.99
C ARG A 301 -4.74 12.50 16.21
N PHE A 302 -3.57 13.12 16.12
CA PHE A 302 -2.61 13.19 17.23
C PHE A 302 -3.09 14.07 18.38
N GLU A 303 -3.76 15.19 18.10
CA GLU A 303 -4.38 16.03 19.15
C GLU A 303 -5.41 15.24 19.98
N ARG A 304 -6.26 14.45 19.30
CA ARG A 304 -7.26 13.59 19.97
C ARG A 304 -6.60 12.48 20.78
N LEU A 305 -5.57 11.82 20.23
CA LEU A 305 -4.80 10.81 20.95
C LEU A 305 -4.01 11.40 22.13
N ARG A 306 -3.58 12.67 22.05
CA ARG A 306 -2.95 13.38 23.17
C ARG A 306 -3.93 13.66 24.31
N ALA A 307 -5.18 13.99 23.99
CA ALA A 307 -6.23 14.08 25.01
C ALA A 307 -6.42 12.73 25.73
N GLU A 308 -6.44 11.62 24.98
CA GLU A 308 -6.53 10.27 25.54
C GLU A 308 -5.29 9.89 26.37
N SER A 309 -4.08 10.19 25.88
CA SER A 309 -2.82 10.05 26.60
C SER A 309 -2.89 10.72 27.98
N THR A 310 -3.39 11.96 28.02
CA THR A 310 -3.55 12.75 29.25
C THR A 310 -4.59 12.10 30.18
N ARG A 311 -5.74 11.70 29.63
CA ARG A 311 -6.82 11.02 30.38
C ARG A 311 -6.35 9.72 31.03
N LEU A 312 -5.44 9.00 30.37
CA LEU A 312 -4.85 7.74 30.84
C LEU A 312 -3.64 7.94 31.77
N GLY A 313 -3.44 9.15 32.31
CA GLY A 313 -2.37 9.42 33.26
C GLY A 313 -1.04 9.80 32.62
N GLY A 314 -1.06 10.30 31.38
CA GLY A 314 0.13 10.78 30.67
C GLY A 314 0.93 9.68 29.97
N VAL A 315 0.25 8.60 29.55
CA VAL A 315 0.85 7.52 28.75
C VAL A 315 1.51 8.13 27.50
N PRO A 316 2.82 7.93 27.28
CA PRO A 316 3.52 8.45 26.10
C PRO A 316 2.80 8.14 24.78
N LEU A 317 2.65 9.18 23.95
CA LEU A 317 2.16 9.08 22.58
C LEU A 317 3.33 9.30 21.62
N LEU A 318 3.49 8.41 20.65
CA LEU A 318 4.54 8.47 19.64
C LEU A 318 3.91 8.43 18.24
N ALA A 319 4.58 9.09 17.29
CA ALA A 319 4.21 9.07 15.89
C ALA A 319 5.27 8.37 15.05
N VAL A 320 4.84 7.57 14.09
CA VAL A 320 5.70 7.07 13.00
C VAL A 320 5.15 7.60 11.69
N LEU A 321 5.91 8.45 11.00
CA LEU A 321 5.43 9.22 9.85
C LEU A 321 6.18 8.84 8.58
N GLY A 322 5.45 8.81 7.47
CA GLY A 322 5.99 8.58 6.14
C GLY A 322 5.43 9.56 5.11
N GLY A 323 6.22 9.83 4.08
CA GLY A 323 5.79 10.60 2.91
C GLY A 323 6.03 12.11 2.99
N ALA A 324 6.07 12.73 1.81
CA ALA A 324 6.46 14.11 1.60
C ALA A 324 5.45 15.16 2.09
N GLY A 325 4.20 14.76 2.40
CA GLY A 325 3.16 15.67 2.86
C GLY A 325 3.49 16.33 4.20
N TRP A 326 4.30 15.66 5.02
CA TRP A 326 4.76 16.16 6.33
C TRP A 326 5.84 17.25 6.24
N LYS A 327 6.41 17.53 5.05
CA LYS A 327 7.39 18.61 4.86
C LYS A 327 6.80 20.00 5.14
N ARG A 328 5.47 20.11 5.18
CA ARG A 328 4.76 21.33 5.55
C ARG A 328 4.72 21.51 7.07
N VAL A 329 5.71 22.19 7.63
CA VAL A 329 5.94 22.16 9.09
C VAL A 329 4.95 22.96 9.96
N ASN A 330 4.45 24.11 9.51
CA ASN A 330 3.72 25.04 10.40
C ASN A 330 2.39 24.48 10.93
N ASP A 331 1.68 23.73 10.10
CA ASP A 331 0.31 23.30 10.33
C ASP A 331 0.09 21.80 10.07
N THR A 332 1.19 21.03 9.92
CA THR A 332 1.14 19.56 9.85
C THR A 332 2.11 18.95 10.86
N LEU A 333 3.42 18.89 10.58
CA LEU A 333 4.41 18.23 11.43
C LEU A 333 4.64 18.95 12.78
N GLY A 334 4.63 20.29 12.81
CA GLY A 334 4.76 21.06 14.05
C GLY A 334 3.69 20.71 15.10
N PRO A 335 2.39 20.69 14.74
CA PRO A 335 1.34 20.16 15.60
C PRO A 335 1.58 18.73 16.09
N VAL A 336 2.06 17.82 15.23
CA VAL A 336 2.37 16.44 15.65
C VAL A 336 3.50 16.40 16.68
N LEU A 337 4.55 17.20 16.50
CA LEU A 337 5.63 17.34 17.49
C LEU A 337 5.10 17.86 18.83
N ARG A 338 4.25 18.88 18.81
CA ARG A 338 3.60 19.40 20.03
C ARG A 338 2.84 18.28 20.77
N ASP A 339 2.03 17.51 20.04
CA ASP A 339 1.11 16.55 20.64
C ASP A 339 1.81 15.27 21.14
N THR A 340 3.02 14.99 20.64
CA THR A 340 3.84 13.81 21.01
C THR A 340 5.02 14.14 21.96
N ASP A 341 5.15 15.39 22.39
CA ASP A 341 6.38 15.95 23.00
C ASP A 341 7.63 15.66 22.14
N GLY A 342 7.50 15.70 20.82
CA GLY A 342 8.58 15.47 19.87
C GLY A 342 8.88 14.01 19.56
N ARG A 343 8.17 13.03 20.13
CA ARG A 343 8.39 11.59 19.86
C ARG A 343 7.87 11.19 18.48
N VAL A 344 8.58 11.61 17.44
CA VAL A 344 8.24 11.37 16.05
C VAL A 344 9.38 10.65 15.37
N PHE A 345 9.07 9.54 14.71
CA PHE A 345 10.02 8.70 13.98
C PHE A 345 9.59 8.57 12.53
N THR A 346 10.54 8.18 11.70
CA THR A 346 10.36 7.80 10.30
C THR A 346 10.87 6.38 10.12
N VAL A 347 10.70 5.77 8.96
CA VAL A 347 11.32 4.46 8.67
C VAL A 347 12.84 4.52 8.90
N ASP A 348 13.48 5.61 8.46
CA ASP A 348 14.93 5.81 8.57
C ASP A 348 15.43 5.99 10.00
N THR A 349 14.56 6.44 10.92
CA THR A 349 14.92 6.70 12.32
C THR A 349 14.20 5.76 13.29
N LEU A 350 13.58 4.70 12.78
CA LEU A 350 12.68 3.86 13.56
C LEU A 350 13.39 3.14 14.71
N ASP A 351 14.62 2.69 14.48
CA ASP A 351 15.43 2.02 15.51
C ASP A 351 15.73 2.92 16.72
N GLU A 352 15.83 4.24 16.52
CA GLU A 352 16.05 5.19 17.62
C GLU A 352 14.87 5.19 18.62
N MET A 353 13.67 4.80 18.18
CA MET A 353 12.49 4.70 19.04
C MET A 353 12.74 3.80 20.26
N LEU A 354 13.55 2.76 20.11
CA LEU A 354 13.87 1.83 21.20
C LEU A 354 14.66 2.49 22.34
N THR A 355 15.31 3.62 22.05
CA THR A 355 16.10 4.38 23.04
C THR A 355 15.25 5.35 23.87
N VAL A 356 13.98 5.54 23.51
CA VAL A 356 13.08 6.52 24.15
C VAL A 356 12.24 5.84 25.22
N ALA A 357 12.03 6.49 26.35
CA ALA A 357 11.08 5.98 27.35
C ALA A 357 9.67 5.77 26.73
N PRO A 358 9.06 4.59 26.89
CA PRO A 358 9.42 3.51 27.84
C PRO A 358 10.25 2.34 27.25
N PHE A 359 10.61 2.34 25.97
CA PHE A 359 11.04 1.14 25.23
C PHE A 359 12.30 0.44 25.73
N ALA A 360 13.26 1.21 26.27
CA ALA A 360 14.45 0.64 26.88
C ALA A 360 14.14 -0.37 28.01
N GLN A 361 13.00 -0.19 28.70
CA GLN A 361 12.53 -1.08 29.77
C GLN A 361 11.66 -2.25 29.28
N LEU A 362 11.22 -2.20 28.02
CA LEU A 362 10.30 -3.17 27.41
C LEU A 362 11.00 -4.16 26.49
N THR A 363 12.26 -3.90 26.15
CA THR A 363 13.06 -4.73 25.26
C THR A 363 13.35 -6.08 25.91
N GLY A 364 13.14 -7.17 25.17
CA GLY A 364 13.42 -8.54 25.58
C GLY A 364 12.42 -9.15 26.56
N LEU A 365 11.24 -8.56 26.73
CA LEU A 365 10.20 -9.09 27.61
C LEU A 365 9.41 -10.25 26.98
N VAL A 366 9.39 -10.38 25.65
CA VAL A 366 8.85 -11.55 24.95
C VAL A 366 9.92 -12.26 24.11
N PRO A 367 9.79 -13.59 23.87
CA PRO A 367 10.74 -14.33 23.04
C PRO A 367 10.82 -13.76 21.63
N VAL A 368 12.05 -13.57 21.14
CA VAL A 368 12.30 -13.14 19.75
C VAL A 368 12.09 -14.33 18.81
N PRO A 369 11.28 -14.19 17.74
CA PRO A 369 11.12 -15.25 16.74
C PRO A 369 12.47 -15.64 16.12
N PRO A 370 12.74 -16.91 15.83
CA PRO A 370 13.96 -17.30 15.13
C PRO A 370 14.00 -16.62 13.76
N GLN A 371 15.13 -16.00 13.41
CA GLN A 371 15.28 -15.40 12.08
C GLN A 371 15.18 -16.49 11.00
N PRO A 372 14.50 -16.21 9.87
CA PRO A 372 14.51 -17.13 8.74
C PRO A 372 15.96 -17.32 8.28
N ALA A 373 16.36 -18.58 8.09
CA ALA A 373 17.65 -18.91 7.52
C ALA A 373 17.75 -18.26 6.13
N SER A 374 18.82 -17.51 5.89
CA SER A 374 19.13 -16.96 4.58
C SER A 374 19.56 -18.09 3.65
N ASP A 375 18.67 -18.45 2.72
CA ASP A 375 18.98 -19.29 1.55
C ASP A 375 19.40 -18.44 0.34
#